data_AF-A0A3E0PY06-F1
#
_entry.id   AF-A0A3E0PY06-F1
#
_cell.length_a   1.000
_cell.length_b   1.000
_cell.length_c   1.000
_cell.angle_alpha   90.00
_cell.angle_beta   90.00
_cell.angle_gamma   90.00
#
_symmetry.space_group_name_H-M   'P 1'
#
loop_
_entity.id
_entity.type
_entity.pdbx_description
1 polymer ?
#
loop_
_entity_poly.entity_id
_entity_poly.type
_entity_poly.pdbx_seq_one_letter_code
_entity_poly.pdbx_strand_id
1 'polypeptide(L)'
;MYEAVEFIELKEKPEPIQSVLGEFDTETAAVERARAARTAFLEGGSDDYAWWVVRKQGATLAEFIADSKSDKEFVLDLRSGQLVELV
;
A
#
# COMPACT_ATOMS: atom_id res chain seq x y z
N MET A 1 16.51 0.72 0.75
CA MET A 1 15.52 1.79 0.91
C MET A 1 14.19 1.30 0.37
N TYR A 2 13.13 1.62 1.09
CA TYR A 2 11.76 1.20 0.86
C TYR A 2 10.91 2.43 0.58
N GLU A 3 9.95 2.32 -0.32
CA GLU A 3 8.96 3.37 -0.54
C GLU A 3 7.58 2.85 -0.14
N ALA A 4 6.79 3.72 0.49
CA ALA A 4 5.37 3.52 0.68
C ALA A 4 4.63 4.33 -0.37
N VAL A 5 3.76 3.68 -1.14
CA VAL A 5 3.05 4.28 -2.27
C VAL A 5 1.57 4.08 -2.07
N GLU A 6 0.81 5.14 -2.27
CA GLU A 6 -0.64 5.15 -2.27
C GLU A 6 -1.16 5.27 -3.70
N PHE A 7 -2.24 4.55 -3.98
CA PHE A 7 -3.00 4.64 -5.21
C PHE A 7 -4.46 4.91 -4.85
N ILE A 8 -5.06 5.94 -5.45
CA ILE A 8 -6.48 6.27 -5.27
C ILE A 8 -7.17 6.20 -6.63
N GLU A 9 -8.14 5.30 -6.76
CA GLU A 9 -9.05 5.24 -7.89
C GLU A 9 -10.24 6.18 -7.64
N LEU A 10 -10.24 7.31 -8.34
CA LEU A 10 -11.38 8.20 -8.37
C LEU A 10 -12.38 7.71 -9.41
N LYS A 11 -13.68 7.69 -9.07
CA LYS A 11 -14.75 7.26 -10.00
C LYS A 11 -14.71 7.95 -11.37
N GLU A 12 -14.24 9.19 -11.41
CA GLU A 12 -14.21 10.02 -12.62
C GLU A 12 -12.91 9.88 -13.44
N LYS A 13 -11.92 9.13 -12.94
CA LYS A 13 -10.62 8.97 -13.61
C LYS A 13 -10.38 7.51 -14.02
N PRO A 14 -9.87 7.27 -15.24
CA PRO A 14 -9.58 5.93 -15.71
C PRO A 14 -8.31 5.34 -15.11
N GLU A 15 -7.40 6.18 -14.60
CA GLU A 15 -6.14 5.74 -13.98
C GLU A 15 -6.09 6.20 -12.52
N PRO A 16 -5.57 5.35 -11.61
CA PRO A 16 -5.41 5.72 -10.21
C PRO A 16 -4.39 6.85 -10.06
N ILE A 17 -4.66 7.75 -9.11
CA ILE A 17 -3.68 8.75 -8.68
C ILE A 17 -2.64 8.03 -7.82
N GLN A 18 -1.39 8.05 -8.27
CA GLN A 18 -0.27 7.51 -7.53
C GLN A 18 0.47 8.61 -6.75
N SER A 19 0.71 8.36 -5.47
CA SER A 19 1.47 9.25 -4.59
C SER A 19 2.50 8.48 -3.76
N VAL A 20 3.76 8.93 -3.76
CA VAL A 20 4.78 8.41 -2.83
C VAL A 20 4.57 9.06 -1.46
N LEU A 21 4.25 8.24 -0.45
CA LEU A 21 4.00 8.68 0.93
C LEU A 21 5.28 8.94 1.72
N GLY A 22 6.40 8.42 1.23
CA GLY A 22 7.74 8.61 1.77
C GLY A 22 8.71 7.49 1.37
N GLU A 23 9.99 7.75 1.63
CA GLU A 23 11.08 6.80 1.52
C GLU A 23 11.65 6.49 2.91
N PHE A 24 11.98 5.22 3.15
CA PHE A 24 12.29 4.69 4.47
C PHE A 24 13.49 3.74 4.40
N ASP A 25 14.29 3.72 5.45
CA ASP A 25 15.44 2.81 5.53
C ASP A 25 15.02 1.35 5.74
N THR A 26 13.88 1.12 6.42
CA THR A 26 13.37 -0.21 6.74
C THR A 26 11.99 -0.45 6.15
N GLU A 27 11.69 -1.71 5.84
CA GLU A 27 10.37 -2.14 5.37
C GLU A 27 9.29 -1.84 6.42
N THR A 28 9.58 -2.13 7.69
CA THR A 28 8.65 -1.90 8.81
C THR A 28 8.19 -0.44 8.89
N ALA A 29 9.11 0.53 8.77
CA ALA A 29 8.75 1.95 8.81
C ALA A 29 7.86 2.35 7.62
N ALA A 30 8.12 1.80 6.42
CA ALA A 30 7.28 2.02 5.25
C ALA A 30 5.88 1.40 5.42
N VAL A 31 5.78 0.20 6.01
CA VAL A 31 4.50 -0.46 6.30
C VAL A 31 3.70 0.33 7.33
N GLU A 32 4.33 0.82 8.39
CA GLU A 32 3.68 1.69 9.38
C GLU A 32 3.14 2.97 8.73
N ARG A 33 3.89 3.58 7.80
CA ARG A 33 3.43 4.74 7.05
C ARG A 33 2.21 4.42 6.17
N ALA A 34 2.24 3.29 5.47
CA ALA A 34 1.14 2.82 4.64
C ALA A 34 -0.13 2.56 5.46
N ARG A 35 -0.01 1.89 6.61
CA ARG A 35 -1.12 1.67 7.55
C ARG A 35 -1.71 2.99 8.06
N ALA A 36 -0.85 3.95 8.44
CA ALA A 36 -1.31 5.25 8.90
C ALA A 36 -2.09 6.01 7.80
N ALA A 37 -1.66 5.91 6.54
CA ALA A 37 -2.39 6.50 5.41
C ALA A 37 -3.74 5.80 5.17
N ARG A 38 -3.78 4.46 5.26
CA ARG A 38 -5.03 3.69 5.23
C ARG A 38 -6.02 4.14 6.30
N THR A 39 -5.58 4.22 7.56
CA THR A 39 -6.43 4.68 8.66
C THR A 39 -6.99 6.08 8.37
N ALA A 40 -6.14 7.03 7.97
CA ALA A 40 -6.58 8.38 7.66
C ALA A 40 -7.59 8.44 6.49
N PHE A 41 -7.40 7.62 5.46
CA PHE A 41 -8.35 7.52 4.33
C PHE A 41 -9.71 6.99 4.77
N LEU A 42 -9.73 5.92 5.59
CA LEU A 42 -10.95 5.33 6.11
C LEU A 42 -11.69 6.29 7.05
N GLU A 43 -10.97 7.02 7.90
CA GLU A 43 -11.53 8.06 8.78
C GLU A 43 -12.11 9.24 7.99
N GLY A 44 -11.56 9.54 6.81
CA GLY A 44 -12.07 10.58 5.92
C GLY A 44 -13.43 10.26 5.29
N GLY A 45 -13.90 9.01 5.36
CA GLY A 45 -15.21 8.60 4.87
C GLY A 45 -15.36 8.66 3.34
N SER A 46 -14.25 8.61 2.59
CA SER A 46 -14.33 8.58 1.12
C SER A 46 -14.90 7.24 0.63
N ASP A 47 -15.75 7.32 -0.41
CA ASP A 47 -16.26 6.15 -1.11
C ASP A 47 -15.30 5.62 -2.18
N ASP A 48 -14.23 6.35 -2.49
CA ASP A 48 -13.23 5.97 -3.48
C ASP A 48 -12.50 4.67 -3.09
N TYR A 49 -11.89 4.00 -4.07
CA TYR A 49 -11.06 2.84 -3.84
C TYR A 49 -9.60 3.28 -3.69
N ALA A 50 -8.90 2.71 -2.71
CA ALA A 50 -7.49 3.00 -2.50
C ALA A 50 -6.73 1.73 -2.11
N TRP A 51 -5.46 1.66 -2.50
CA TRP A 51 -4.54 0.64 -2.03
C TRP A 51 -3.16 1.23 -1.73
N TRP A 52 -2.47 0.58 -0.80
CA TRP A 52 -1.15 0.97 -0.34
C TRP A 52 -0.17 -0.16 -0.57
N VAL A 53 0.98 0.19 -1.12
CA VAL A 53 2.05 -0.73 -1.46
C VAL A 53 3.32 -0.30 -0.76
N VAL A 54 4.04 -1.26 -0.17
CA VAL A 54 5.46 -1.07 0.17
C VAL A 54 6.30 -1.91 -0.76
N ARG A 55 7.38 -1.33 -1.27
CA ARG A 55 8.36 -2.04 -2.10
C ARG A 55 9.74 -1.46 -1.89
N LYS A 56 10.77 -2.23 -2.27
CA LYS A 56 12.11 -1.66 -2.43
C LYS A 56 12.09 -0.62 -3.55
N GLN A 57 12.82 0.47 -3.35
CA GLN A 57 12.93 1.52 -4.36
C GLN A 57 13.42 0.93 -5.69
N GLY A 58 12.71 1.25 -6.79
CA GLY A 58 13.00 0.73 -8.12
C GLY A 58 12.60 -0.74 -8.36
N ALA A 59 12.02 -1.41 -7.37
CA ALA A 59 11.48 -2.75 -7.55
C ALA A 59 10.13 -2.70 -8.27
N THR A 60 9.87 -3.72 -9.09
CA THR A 60 8.58 -3.93 -9.75
C THR A 60 7.58 -4.70 -8.89
N LEU A 61 8.02 -5.29 -7.78
CA LEU A 61 7.21 -6.12 -6.90
C LEU A 61 6.99 -5.44 -5.54
N ALA A 62 5.77 -5.56 -5.02
CA ALA A 62 5.38 -5.15 -3.68
C ALA A 62 5.82 -6.20 -2.64
N GLU A 63 6.38 -5.75 -1.52
CA GLU A 63 6.63 -6.58 -0.34
C GLU A 63 5.43 -6.54 0.63
N PHE A 64 4.60 -5.49 0.57
CA PHE A 64 3.34 -5.36 1.32
C PHE A 64 2.25 -4.71 0.47
N ILE A 65 0.99 -5.14 0.67
CA ILE A 65 -0.21 -4.60 0.03
C ILE A 65 -1.36 -4.52 1.06
N ALA A 66 -2.08 -3.40 1.08
CA ALA A 66 -3.36 -3.26 1.78
C ALA A 66 -4.36 -2.49 0.90
N ASP A 67 -5.67 -2.70 1.09
CA ASP A 67 -6.71 -1.97 0.36
C ASP A 67 -7.77 -1.34 1.28
N SER A 68 -8.56 -0.42 0.73
CA SER A 68 -9.53 0.38 1.49
C SER A 68 -10.89 -0.29 1.70
N LYS A 69 -11.18 -1.40 1.00
CA LYS A 69 -12.48 -2.09 1.10
C LYS A 69 -12.39 -3.42 1.84
N SER A 70 -11.18 -3.91 2.10
CA SER A 70 -10.93 -5.05 2.97
C SER A 70 -10.07 -4.64 4.16
N ASP A 71 -10.27 -5.31 5.29
CA ASP A 71 -9.37 -5.24 6.46
C ASP A 71 -8.17 -6.17 6.33
N LYS A 72 -7.85 -6.57 5.11
CA LYS A 72 -6.77 -7.53 4.84
C LYS A 72 -5.50 -6.80 4.48
N GLU A 73 -4.41 -7.42 4.91
CA GLU A 73 -3.06 -7.05 4.52
C GLU A 73 -2.38 -8.27 3.92
N PHE A 74 -1.51 -8.06 2.94
CA PHE A 74 -0.78 -9.11 2.27
C PHE A 74 0.70 -8.76 2.22
N VAL A 75 1.55 -9.77 2.34
CA VAL A 75 2.99 -9.65 2.12
C VAL A 75 3.44 -10.62 1.04
N LEU A 76 4.43 -10.22 0.24
CA LEU A 76 5.04 -11.12 -0.73
C LEU A 76 6.13 -11.95 -0.05
N ASP A 77 5.92 -13.26 0.06
CA ASP A 77 7.00 -14.17 0.43
C ASP A 77 7.96 -14.30 -0.76
N LEU A 78 9.11 -13.63 -0.67
CA LEU A 78 10.15 -13.64 -1.71
C LEU A 78 10.78 -15.03 -1.94
N ARG A 79 10.61 -15.99 -1.01
CA ARG A 79 11.14 -17.35 -1.18
C ARG A 79 10.24 -18.19 -2.07
N SER A 80 8.93 -18.05 -1.93
CA SER A 80 7.93 -18.80 -2.68
C SER A 80 7.32 -18.02 -3.85
N GLY A 81 7.49 -16.70 -3.87
CA GLY A 81 6.81 -15.79 -4.80
C GLY A 81 5.31 -15.66 -4.54
N GLN A 82 4.82 -16.10 -3.39
CA GLN A 82 3.39 -16.11 -3.06
C GLN A 82 3.00 -14.91 -2.20
N LEU A 83 1.78 -14.41 -2.42
CA LEU A 83 1.14 -13.46 -1.51
C LEU A 83 0.60 -14.22 -0.30
N VAL A 84 1.00 -13.78 0.89
CA VAL A 84 0.57 -14.32 2.18
C VAL A 84 -0.30 -13.28 2.86
N GLU A 85 -1.55 -13.63 3.17
CA GLU A 85 -2.45 -12.79 3.98
C GLU A 85 -1.94 -12.75 5.43
N LEU A 86 -1.84 -11.55 6.00
CA LEU A 86 -1.53 -11.35 7.42
C LEU A 86 -2.82 -11.48 8.24
N VAL A 87 -2.76 -12.25 9.32
CA VAL A 87 -3.88 -12.53 10.25
C VAL A 87 -3.76 -11.70 11.51
#